data_AF-A0A961UWF9-F1
#
_entry.id   AF-A0A961UWF9-F1
#
_cell.length_a   1.000
_cell.length_b   1.000
_cell.length_c   1.000
_cell.angle_alpha   90.00
_cell.angle_beta   90.00
_cell.angle_gamma   90.00
#
_symmetry.space_group_name_H-M   'P 1'
#
loop_
_entity.id
_entity.type
_entity.pdbx_description
1 polymer ?
#
loop_
_entity_poly.entity_id
_entity_poly.type
_entity_poly.pdbx_seq_one_letter_code
_entity_poly.pdbx_strand_id
1 'polypeptide(L)' 'MNAAAAGLVSRELAICNKRGLHARAAARFVQTAERFDAEITVTKDGNTVGGTSIM' A
#
# COMPACT_ATOMS: atom_id res chain seq x y z
N MET A 1 6.33 -24.66 -5.90
CA MET A 1 6.82 -23.37 -5.42
C MET A 1 5.64 -22.59 -4.88
N ASN A 2 5.74 -22.33 -3.58
CA ASN A 2 4.95 -21.55 -2.64
C ASN A 2 3.42 -21.63 -2.63
N ALA A 3 2.91 -22.07 -1.48
CA ALA A 3 1.52 -22.03 -1.08
C ALA A 3 0.97 -20.60 -1.13
N ALA A 4 -0.26 -20.45 -1.60
CA ALA A 4 -1.03 -19.24 -1.37
C ALA A 4 -1.05 -18.96 0.14
N ALA A 5 -0.49 -17.81 0.52
CA ALA A 5 -0.32 -17.39 1.90
C ALA A 5 -1.69 -17.26 2.59
N ALA A 6 -2.05 -18.24 3.42
CA ALA A 6 -3.32 -18.35 4.12
C ALA A 6 -3.55 -17.29 5.22
N GLY A 7 -2.93 -16.11 5.11
CA GLY A 7 -3.07 -14.98 6.04
C GLY A 7 -2.88 -13.60 5.43
N LEU A 8 -2.61 -13.51 4.11
CA LEU A 8 -2.46 -12.22 3.44
C LEU A 8 -3.83 -11.67 3.03
N VAL A 9 -4.18 -10.51 3.60
CA VAL A 9 -5.40 -9.77 3.24
C VAL A 9 -5.04 -8.73 2.19
N SER A 10 -5.75 -8.76 1.05
CA SER A 10 -5.59 -7.78 -0.02
C SER A 10 -6.93 -7.23 -0.48
N ARG A 11 -6.91 -5.99 -0.99
CA ARG A 11 -8.08 -5.33 -1.56
C ARG A 11 -7.66 -4.32 -2.62
N GLU A 12 -8.38 -4.31 -3.74
CA GLU A 12 -8.26 -3.28 -4.76
C GLU A 12 -9.12 -2.06 -4.42
N LEU A 13 -8.55 -0.87 -4.55
CA LEU A 13 -9.18 0.40 -4.21
C LEU A 13 -8.95 1.42 -5.32
N ALA A 14 -10.01 2.16 -5.68
CA ALA A 14 -9.89 3.28 -6.60
C ALA A 14 -9.24 4.48 -5.91
N ILE A 15 -8.28 5.13 -6.58
CA ILE A 15 -7.73 6.40 -6.11
C ILE A 15 -8.72 7.51 -6.46
N CYS A 16 -9.57 7.87 -5.50
CA CYS A 16 -10.60 8.90 -5.69
C CYS A 16 -10.03 10.33 -5.81
N ASN A 17 -8.80 10.55 -5.34
CA ASN A 17 -8.14 11.84 -5.51
C ASN A 17 -7.73 12.01 -6.97
N LYS A 18 -8.33 13.00 -7.66
CA LYS A 18 -8.03 13.34 -9.06
C LYS A 18 -6.55 13.64 -9.33
N ARG A 19 -5.82 14.10 -8.31
CA ARG A 19 -4.37 14.36 -8.43
C ARG A 19 -3.56 13.08 -8.27
N GLY A 20 -4.12 12.05 -7.63
CA GLY A 20 -3.46 10.78 -7.35
C GLY A 20 -3.06 10.62 -5.87
N LEU A 21 -2.35 9.55 -5.58
CA LEU A 21 -1.81 9.24 -4.25
C LEU A 21 -0.36 9.74 -4.13
N HIS A 22 -0.16 11.05 -4.25
CA HIS A 22 1.17 11.66 -4.18
C HIS A 22 1.22 12.77 -3.11
N ALA A 23 2.44 13.24 -2.79
CA ALA A 23 2.69 14.32 -1.83
C ALA A 23 1.96 14.10 -0.48
N ARG A 24 1.07 15.01 -0.08
CA ARG A 24 0.35 14.93 1.22
C ARG A 24 -0.49 13.66 1.36
N ALA A 25 -1.08 13.15 0.29
CA ALA A 25 -1.91 11.95 0.36
C ALA A 25 -1.07 10.69 0.63
N ALA A 26 0.09 10.57 -0.04
CA ALA A 26 1.06 9.51 0.23
C ALA A 26 1.61 9.59 1.65
N ALA A 27 1.97 10.79 2.13
CA ALA A 27 2.47 10.98 3.49
C ALA A 27 1.44 10.55 4.56
N ARG A 28 0.15 10.89 4.37
CA ARG A 28 -0.93 10.44 5.28
C ARG A 28 -1.13 8.93 5.24
N PHE A 29 -1.00 8.32 4.07
CA PHE A 29 -1.06 6.88 3.91
C PHE A 29 0.07 6.20 4.69
N VAL A 30 1.33 6.59 4.45
CA VAL A 30 2.50 6.02 5.13
C VAL A 30 2.42 6.21 6.64
N GLN A 31 2.09 7.42 7.12
CA GLN A 31 1.91 7.68 8.55
C GLN A 31 0.83 6.78 9.20
N THR A 32 -0.19 6.39 8.42
CA THR A 32 -1.22 5.46 8.90
C THR A 32 -0.71 4.03 8.90
N ALA A 33 -0.02 3.61 7.83
CA ALA A 33 0.55 2.27 7.68
C ALA A 33 1.59 1.96 8.77
N GLU A 34 2.44 2.92 9.13
CA GLU A 34 3.48 2.80 10.17
C GLU A 34 2.93 2.51 11.57
N ARG A 35 1.63 2.73 11.81
CA ARG A 35 1.00 2.47 13.12
C ARG A 35 0.67 1.00 13.36
N PHE A 36 0.82 0.14 12.37
CA PHE A 36 0.47 -1.27 12.44
C PHE A 36 1.72 -2.13 12.45
N ASP A 37 1.73 -3.16 13.30
CA ASP A 37 2.74 -4.21 13.28
C ASP A 37 2.39 -5.23 12.19
N ALA A 38 2.54 -4.82 10.94
CA ALA A 38 2.23 -5.64 9.76
C ALA A 38 3.11 -5.24 8.57
N GLU A 39 3.47 -6.24 7.75
CA GLU A 39 4.07 -5.98 6.45
C GLU A 39 2.98 -5.53 5.47
N ILE A 40 3.06 -4.27 5.02
CA ILE A 40 2.09 -3.67 4.11
C ILE A 40 2.79 -3.44 2.78
N THR A 41 2.16 -3.84 1.68
CA THR A 41 2.63 -3.56 0.31
C THR A 41 1.52 -2.91 -0.52
N VAL A 42 1.91 -2.12 -1.51
CA VAL A 42 1.01 -1.44 -2.44
C VAL A 42 1.45 -1.76 -3.86
N THR A 43 0.51 -2.22 -4.70
CA THR A 43 0.75 -2.50 -6.12
C THR A 43 -0.01 -1.52 -7.00
N LYS A 44 0.65 -0.96 -8.00
CA LYS A 44 0.04 -0.16 -9.08
C LYS A 44 0.72 -0.47 -10.41
N ASP A 45 -0.09 -0.78 -11.43
CA ASP A 45 0.39 -1.08 -12.79
C ASP A 45 1.50 -2.16 -12.80
N GLY A 46 1.35 -3.19 -11.97
CA GLY A 46 2.33 -4.28 -11.82
C GLY A 46 3.56 -3.96 -10.96
N ASN A 47 3.74 -2.70 -10.52
CA ASN A 47 4.83 -2.30 -9.63
C ASN A 47 4.38 -2.38 -8.17
N THR A 48 5.13 -3.12 -7.35
CA THR A 48 4.85 -3.29 -5.92
C THR A 48 5.92 -2.61 -5.08
N VAL A 49 5.49 -1.83 -4.09
CA VAL A 49 6.36 -1.14 -3.13
C VAL A 49 5.92 -1.41 -1.70
N GLY A 50 6.79 -1.15 -0.73
CA GLY A 50 6.44 -1.17 0.69
C GLY A 50 5.48 -0.04 1.04
N GLY A 51 4.41 -0.33 1.77
CA GLY A 51 3.37 0.62 2.18
C GLY A 51 3.81 1.62 3.25
N THR A 52 5.00 1.42 3.83
CA THR A 52 5.66 2.34 4.76
C THR A 52 6.76 3.18 4.11
N SER A 53 6.96 3.07 2.78
CA SER A 53 7.90 3.92 2.03
C SER A 53 7.16 5.02 1.28
N ILE A 54 7.74 6.23 1.27
CA ILE A 54 7.26 7.38 0.47
C ILE A 54 7.93 7.43 -0.91
N MET A 55 9.06 6.74 -1.08
CA MET A 55 9.95 6.82 -2.24
C MET A 55 9.83 5.60 -3.15
#